data_AF-A0AAW0SN78-F1
#
_entry.id   AF-A0AAW0SN78-F1
#
_cell.length_a   1.000
_cell.length_b   1.000
_cell.length_c   1.000
_cell.angle_alpha   90.00
_cell.angle_beta   90.00
_cell.angle_gamma   90.00
#
_symmetry.space_group_name_H-M   'P 1'
#
loop_
_entity.id
_entity.type
_entity.pdbx_description
1 polymer ?
#
loop_
_entity_poly.entity_id
_entity_poly.type
_entity_poly.pdbx_seq_one_letter_code
_entity_poly.pdbx_strand_id
1 'polypeptide(L)'
;MKLYTAAAQARARAVDNNIKEQLLNASYYVFNNPGPRSLLMAHRDLIRSLLTFRDEIVNKAIENIDQALSSFNATYRQRNFPVVTVHVRRTDYTGYIKGKFKLTQLDELYFERAFEFYKERLPRPLFLVLSDDREWCRRNLQAKDVIVIAKASAAVDMAVMSLGDHHITSYGTYSFSGALLGHGHITHPIGHNTKYNLADCVDSHFFHHISRDKTYKADNSEVVVSWRL
;
A
#
# COMPACT_ATOMS: atom_id res chain seq x y z
N MET A 1 -31.61 8.29 -12.51
CA MET A 1 -30.67 9.18 -13.25
C MET A 1 -30.02 10.29 -12.40
N LYS A 2 -30.60 10.74 -11.26
CA LYS A 2 -30.02 11.79 -10.40
C LYS A 2 -28.99 11.31 -9.35
N LEU A 3 -28.91 10.01 -9.07
CA LEU A 3 -27.95 9.42 -8.11
C LEU A 3 -26.52 9.27 -8.69
N TYR A 4 -26.39 9.15 -10.02
CA TYR A 4 -25.10 9.03 -10.69
C TYR A 4 -24.28 10.34 -10.66
N THR A 5 -24.95 11.49 -10.61
CA THR A 5 -24.30 12.81 -10.65
C THR A 5 -23.63 13.17 -9.32
N ALA A 6 -24.21 12.76 -8.19
CA ALA A 6 -23.65 13.04 -6.86
C ALA A 6 -22.36 12.23 -6.58
N ALA A 7 -22.31 10.97 -7.00
CA ALA A 7 -21.11 10.14 -6.92
C ALA A 7 -20.01 10.62 -7.89
N ALA A 8 -20.39 11.13 -9.08
CA ALA A 8 -19.47 11.73 -10.03
C ALA A 8 -18.91 13.08 -9.55
N GLN A 9 -19.71 13.90 -8.87
CA GLN A 9 -19.29 15.17 -8.28
C GLN A 9 -18.41 14.99 -7.03
N ALA A 10 -18.62 13.92 -6.25
CA ALA A 10 -17.69 13.50 -5.19
C ALA A 10 -16.36 13.00 -5.77
N ARG A 11 -16.39 12.26 -6.90
CA ARG A 11 -15.21 11.87 -7.69
C ARG A 11 -14.39 13.08 -8.15
N ALA A 12 -15.03 14.17 -8.57
CA ALA A 12 -14.33 15.37 -9.03
C ALA A 12 -13.62 16.16 -7.92
N ARG A 13 -14.03 16.01 -6.65
CA ARG A 13 -13.37 16.69 -5.50
C ARG A 13 -12.24 15.87 -4.87
N ALA A 14 -12.13 14.57 -5.17
CA ALA A 14 -11.12 13.69 -4.61
C ALA A 14 -9.93 13.40 -5.56
N VAL A 15 -9.95 13.93 -6.79
CA VAL A 15 -8.92 13.66 -7.81
C VAL A 15 -7.77 14.68 -7.81
N ASP A 16 -7.83 15.75 -7.00
CA ASP A 16 -6.77 16.76 -6.98
C ASP A 16 -5.87 16.69 -5.73
N ASN A 17 -5.05 15.65 -5.64
CA ASN A 17 -3.88 15.58 -4.72
C ASN A 17 -2.72 14.77 -5.34
N ASN A 18 -2.24 15.29 -6.48
CA ASN A 18 -0.84 15.30 -6.94
C ASN A 18 0.04 14.02 -6.79
N ILE A 19 -0.38 12.90 -7.35
CA ILE A 19 0.55 11.84 -7.81
C ILE A 19 0.44 11.77 -9.33
N LYS A 20 1.49 12.17 -10.06
CA LYS A 20 1.49 12.26 -11.54
C LYS A 20 1.28 10.88 -12.20
N GLU A 21 0.48 10.85 -13.26
CA GLU A 21 0.06 9.67 -14.05
C GLU A 21 1.23 8.80 -14.58
N GLN A 22 2.41 9.39 -14.80
CA GLN A 22 3.64 8.67 -15.17
C GLN A 22 4.10 7.63 -14.12
N LEU A 23 3.69 7.78 -12.85
CA LEU A 23 4.01 6.85 -11.76
C LEU A 23 3.20 5.54 -11.82
N LEU A 24 2.24 5.43 -12.74
CA LEU A 24 1.40 4.23 -12.94
C LEU A 24 2.04 3.19 -13.89
N ASN A 25 3.12 3.53 -14.60
CA ASN A 25 3.69 2.70 -15.68
C ASN A 25 4.71 1.64 -15.22
N ALA A 26 4.78 1.35 -13.92
CA ALA A 26 5.79 0.48 -13.34
C ALA A 26 5.23 -0.94 -13.08
N SER A 27 5.75 -1.94 -13.82
CA SER A 27 5.32 -3.36 -13.84
C SER A 27 5.74 -4.22 -12.62
N TYR A 28 4.83 -5.06 -12.14
CA TYR A 28 5.06 -5.91 -10.95
C TYR A 28 5.40 -7.36 -11.33
N TYR A 29 6.27 -8.00 -10.54
CA TYR A 29 6.54 -9.43 -10.60
C TYR A 29 6.03 -10.13 -9.32
N VAL A 30 5.16 -11.13 -9.50
CA VAL A 30 4.83 -12.14 -8.47
C VAL A 30 5.16 -13.51 -9.08
N PHE A 31 6.41 -13.96 -8.92
CA PHE A 31 7.01 -15.16 -9.52
C PHE A 31 7.29 -15.12 -11.04
N ASN A 32 7.99 -16.16 -11.50
CA ASN A 32 8.16 -16.59 -12.90
C ASN A 32 6.84 -16.96 -13.60
N ASN A 33 5.69 -16.70 -12.97
CA ASN A 33 4.41 -16.69 -13.66
C ASN A 33 4.00 -15.22 -13.77
N PRO A 34 3.71 -14.70 -14.98
CA PRO A 34 3.18 -13.36 -15.14
C PRO A 34 1.80 -13.31 -14.46
N GLY A 35 1.78 -13.02 -13.16
CA GLY A 35 0.56 -12.61 -12.48
C GLY A 35 0.04 -11.41 -13.26
N PRO A 36 -1.22 -11.42 -13.71
CA PRO A 36 -1.72 -10.43 -14.67
C PRO A 36 -1.98 -9.11 -13.96
N ARG A 37 -1.02 -8.58 -13.18
CA ARG A 37 -1.24 -7.39 -12.37
C ARG A 37 -1.45 -6.16 -13.23
N SER A 38 -0.70 -6.02 -14.32
CA SER A 38 -0.98 -5.00 -15.34
C SER A 38 -2.44 -5.07 -15.80
N LEU A 39 -2.95 -6.27 -16.06
CA LEU A 39 -4.35 -6.52 -16.40
C LEU A 39 -5.30 -6.21 -15.23
N LEU A 40 -5.01 -6.65 -14.01
CA LEU A 40 -5.82 -6.39 -12.81
C LEU A 40 -5.85 -4.90 -12.46
N MET A 41 -4.76 -4.17 -12.69
CA MET A 41 -4.69 -2.72 -12.53
C MET A 41 -5.46 -2.02 -13.65
N ALA A 42 -5.30 -2.46 -14.90
CA ALA A 42 -6.05 -1.93 -16.05
C ALA A 42 -7.57 -2.10 -15.88
N HIS A 43 -8.00 -3.17 -15.20
CA HIS A 43 -9.41 -3.43 -14.90
C HIS A 43 -9.79 -3.16 -13.44
N ARG A 44 -8.98 -2.41 -12.69
CA ARG A 44 -9.19 -2.22 -11.24
C ARG A 44 -10.56 -1.65 -10.93
N ASP A 45 -11.01 -0.65 -11.69
CA ASP A 45 -12.33 -0.03 -11.49
C ASP A 45 -13.48 -1.01 -11.75
N LEU A 46 -13.35 -1.85 -12.79
CA LEU A 46 -14.33 -2.90 -13.06
C LEU A 46 -14.35 -3.92 -11.92
N ILE A 47 -13.20 -4.42 -11.50
CA ILE A 47 -13.06 -5.38 -10.40
C ILE A 47 -13.71 -4.83 -9.12
N ARG A 48 -13.47 -3.55 -8.80
CA ARG A 48 -14.05 -2.89 -7.63
C ARG A 48 -15.57 -2.71 -7.72
N SER A 49 -16.11 -2.55 -8.92
CA SER A 49 -17.56 -2.51 -9.13
C SER A 49 -18.24 -3.87 -8.97
N LEU A 50 -17.51 -4.96 -9.23
CA LEU A 50 -18.02 -6.33 -9.15
C LEU A 50 -17.81 -6.95 -7.76
N LEU A 51 -16.70 -6.62 -7.10
CA LEU A 51 -16.29 -7.18 -5.82
C LEU A 51 -16.56 -6.17 -4.70
N THR A 52 -17.82 -6.10 -4.30
CA THR A 52 -18.28 -5.23 -3.21
C THR A 52 -18.41 -5.99 -1.90
N PHE A 53 -17.99 -5.38 -0.80
CA PHE A 53 -18.24 -5.92 0.54
C PHE A 53 -19.73 -5.77 0.93
N ARG A 54 -20.20 -6.66 1.80
CA ARG A 54 -21.53 -6.51 2.43
C ARG A 54 -21.55 -5.28 3.33
N ASP A 55 -22.69 -4.59 3.39
CA ASP A 55 -22.86 -3.37 4.20
C ASP A 55 -22.46 -3.56 5.66
N GLU A 56 -22.76 -4.72 6.25
CA GLU A 56 -22.37 -5.08 7.62
C GLU A 56 -20.83 -5.09 7.83
N ILE A 57 -20.06 -5.48 6.81
CA ILE A 57 -18.60 -5.49 6.86
C ILE A 57 -18.07 -4.08 6.64
N VAL A 58 -18.66 -3.33 5.71
CA VAL A 58 -18.31 -1.92 5.46
C VAL A 58 -18.54 -1.07 6.70
N ASN A 59 -19.68 -1.22 7.38
CA ASN A 59 -20.00 -0.48 8.60
C ASN A 59 -19.00 -0.78 9.72
N LYS A 60 -18.67 -2.06 9.95
CA LYS A 60 -17.63 -2.45 10.92
C LYS A 60 -16.24 -1.91 10.56
N ALA A 61 -15.91 -1.84 9.27
CA ALA A 61 -14.66 -1.25 8.81
C ALA A 61 -14.62 0.27 9.07
N ILE A 62 -15.72 0.97 8.81
CA ILE A 62 -15.86 2.41 9.12
C ILE A 62 -15.75 2.65 10.62
N GLU A 63 -16.44 1.86 11.46
CA GLU A 63 -16.35 1.95 12.92
C GLU A 63 -14.90 1.79 13.41
N ASN A 64 -14.15 0.83 12.85
CA ASN A 64 -12.75 0.59 13.21
C ASN A 64 -11.85 1.76 12.77
N ILE A 65 -12.10 2.33 11.60
CA ILE A 65 -11.41 3.55 11.16
C ILE A 65 -11.75 4.73 12.09
N ASP A 66 -13.02 4.97 12.39
CA ASP A 66 -13.47 6.07 13.25
C ASP A 66 -12.87 5.96 14.66
N GLN A 67 -12.77 4.75 15.21
CA GLN A 67 -12.08 4.50 16.46
C GLN A 67 -10.61 4.91 16.39
N ALA A 68 -9.91 4.55 15.30
CA ALA A 68 -8.52 4.93 15.07
C ALA A 68 -8.36 6.45 14.87
N LEU A 69 -9.33 7.12 14.26
CA LEU A 69 -9.30 8.56 13.99
C LEU A 69 -9.78 9.42 15.15
N SER A 70 -10.30 8.83 16.23
CA SER A 70 -10.84 9.55 17.39
C SER A 70 -9.86 10.58 17.98
N SER A 71 -8.57 10.24 18.08
CA SER A 71 -7.51 11.14 18.57
C SER A 71 -7.21 12.32 17.64
N PHE A 72 -7.72 12.29 16.41
CA PHE A 72 -7.54 13.33 15.38
C PHE A 72 -8.81 14.18 15.19
N ASN A 73 -9.84 13.98 16.03
CA ASN A 73 -11.15 14.63 15.91
C ASN A 73 -11.73 14.53 14.48
N ALA A 74 -11.59 13.35 13.88
CA ALA A 74 -12.00 13.06 12.51
C ALA A 74 -12.75 11.73 12.43
N THR A 75 -13.54 11.57 11.39
CA THR A 75 -14.16 10.29 11.01
C THR A 75 -13.75 9.93 9.59
N TYR A 76 -14.01 8.70 9.17
CA TYR A 76 -13.82 8.27 7.79
C TYR A 76 -14.51 9.23 6.83
N ARG A 77 -15.77 9.61 7.10
CA ARG A 77 -16.53 10.51 6.22
C ARG A 77 -16.17 11.99 6.39
N GLN A 78 -15.57 12.37 7.52
CA GLN A 78 -15.21 13.75 7.85
C GLN A 78 -13.74 13.81 8.24
N ARG A 79 -12.86 13.73 7.23
CA ARG A 79 -11.41 13.92 7.34
C ARG A 79 -10.92 14.83 6.22
N ASN A 80 -9.84 15.55 6.46
CA ASN A 80 -9.18 16.44 5.49
C ASN A 80 -7.73 16.04 5.21
N PHE A 81 -7.39 14.78 5.48
CA PHE A 81 -6.08 14.19 5.26
C PHE A 81 -6.22 12.82 4.58
N PRO A 82 -5.24 12.41 3.77
CA PRO A 82 -5.25 11.12 3.12
C PRO A 82 -4.91 10.00 4.12
N VAL A 83 -5.59 8.87 3.97
CA VAL A 83 -5.37 7.65 4.74
C VAL A 83 -4.64 6.63 3.87
N VAL A 84 -3.44 6.24 4.31
CA VAL A 84 -2.63 5.19 3.70
C VAL A 84 -2.77 3.92 4.53
N THR A 85 -3.34 2.86 3.96
CA THR A 85 -3.47 1.59 4.68
C THR A 85 -2.19 0.79 4.54
N VAL A 86 -1.69 0.24 5.64
CA VAL A 86 -0.42 -0.49 5.69
C VAL A 86 -0.72 -1.91 6.12
N HIS A 87 -0.43 -2.90 5.29
CA HIS A 87 -0.56 -4.30 5.69
C HIS A 87 0.80 -4.90 6.03
N VAL A 88 0.91 -5.49 7.23
CA VAL A 88 2.10 -6.16 7.74
C VAL A 88 1.76 -7.63 7.99
N ARG A 89 2.34 -8.55 7.20
CA ARG A 89 2.19 -10.01 7.39
C ARG A 89 3.46 -10.58 7.98
N ARG A 90 3.43 -11.13 9.19
CA ARG A 90 4.64 -11.59 9.91
C ARG A 90 4.53 -12.90 10.66
N THR A 91 3.34 -13.48 10.86
CA THR A 91 3.19 -14.68 11.69
C THR A 91 3.74 -15.94 10.99
N ASP A 92 2.87 -16.75 10.41
CA ASP A 92 3.20 -17.99 9.68
C ASP A 92 4.07 -17.77 8.43
N TYR A 93 4.00 -16.57 7.85
CA TYR A 93 4.55 -16.27 6.54
C TYR A 93 6.09 -16.17 6.52
N THR A 94 6.70 -15.86 7.66
CA THR A 94 8.17 -15.72 7.81
C THR A 94 8.91 -17.00 7.42
N GLY A 95 8.41 -18.16 7.86
CA GLY A 95 8.99 -19.46 7.50
C GLY A 95 8.75 -19.83 6.03
N TYR A 96 7.56 -19.53 5.52
CA TYR A 96 7.15 -19.84 4.16
C TYR A 96 7.99 -19.09 3.10
N ILE A 97 8.19 -17.77 3.26
CA ILE A 97 8.99 -17.00 2.30
C ILE A 97 10.46 -17.37 2.30
N LYS A 98 11.00 -17.68 3.49
CA LYS A 98 12.40 -18.09 3.63
C LYS A 98 12.62 -19.46 3.01
N GLY A 99 11.71 -20.41 3.26
CA GLY A 99 11.79 -21.77 2.74
C GLY A 99 11.61 -21.83 1.23
N LYS A 100 10.51 -21.26 0.73
CA LYS A 100 10.05 -21.41 -0.65
C LYS A 100 10.69 -20.41 -1.62
N PHE A 101 10.89 -19.17 -1.19
CA PHE A 101 11.31 -18.08 -2.07
C PHE A 101 12.71 -17.55 -1.77
N LYS A 102 13.34 -18.02 -0.69
CA LYS A 102 14.63 -17.53 -0.20
C LYS A 102 14.61 -16.02 0.07
N LEU A 103 13.44 -15.47 0.35
CA LEU A 103 13.26 -14.07 0.69
C LEU A 103 13.32 -13.89 2.20
N THR A 104 13.86 -12.76 2.62
CA THR A 104 13.83 -12.31 4.01
C THR A 104 12.52 -11.57 4.28
N GLN A 105 12.04 -11.71 5.51
CA GLN A 105 10.89 -10.94 6.00
C GLN A 105 11.18 -9.44 5.93
N LEU A 106 10.16 -8.65 5.60
CA LEU A 106 10.29 -7.19 5.57
C LEU A 106 10.59 -6.66 6.98
N ASP A 107 11.55 -5.76 7.08
CA ASP A 107 11.94 -5.08 8.31
C ASP A 107 11.25 -3.73 8.44
N GLU A 108 11.44 -3.06 9.58
CA GLU A 108 10.96 -1.71 9.85
C GLU A 108 11.40 -0.71 8.77
N LEU A 109 12.62 -0.84 8.27
CA LEU A 109 13.21 0.07 7.29
C LEU A 109 12.38 0.13 6.00
N TYR A 110 11.86 -1.00 5.52
CA TYR A 110 10.95 -1.00 4.37
C TYR A 110 9.72 -0.11 4.63
N PHE A 111 9.08 -0.24 5.79
CA PHE A 111 7.87 0.50 6.13
C PHE A 111 8.17 1.98 6.37
N GLU A 112 9.27 2.30 7.06
CA GLU A 112 9.70 3.68 7.31
C GLU A 112 9.89 4.45 6.01
N ARG A 113 10.61 3.88 5.04
CA ARG A 113 10.80 4.50 3.73
C ARG A 113 9.53 4.59 2.91
N ALA A 114 8.65 3.60 3.03
CA ALA A 114 7.32 3.68 2.42
C ALA A 114 6.52 4.84 3.03
N PHE A 115 6.62 5.08 4.35
CA PHE A 115 6.00 6.23 4.99
C PHE A 115 6.60 7.55 4.50
N GLU A 116 7.94 7.65 4.41
CA GLU A 116 8.65 8.82 3.88
C GLU A 116 8.19 9.16 2.46
N PHE A 117 8.09 8.17 1.57
CA PHE A 117 7.61 8.34 0.20
C PHE A 117 6.25 9.07 0.15
N TYR A 118 5.30 8.68 1.00
CA TYR A 118 3.99 9.32 1.07
C TYR A 118 4.03 10.66 1.81
N LYS A 119 4.84 10.80 2.87
CA LYS A 119 5.02 12.06 3.60
C LYS A 119 5.54 13.20 2.73
N GLU A 120 6.42 12.88 1.77
CA GLU A 120 6.96 13.85 0.82
C GLU A 120 5.94 14.32 -0.23
N ARG A 121 4.89 13.53 -0.48
CA ARG A 121 3.97 13.70 -1.63
C ARG A 121 2.55 14.05 -1.22
N LEU A 122 2.16 13.71 -0.01
CA LEU A 122 0.83 13.92 0.52
C LEU A 122 0.85 14.93 1.68
N PRO A 123 -0.14 15.83 1.77
CA PRO A 123 -0.24 16.74 2.89
C PRO A 123 -0.74 16.00 4.13
N ARG A 124 0.16 15.77 5.11
CA ARG A 124 -0.15 15.15 6.42
C ARG A 124 -0.85 13.77 6.29
N PRO A 125 -0.26 12.78 5.59
CA PRO A 125 -0.86 11.45 5.49
C PRO A 125 -0.95 10.78 6.86
N LEU A 126 -1.99 9.97 7.05
CA LEU A 126 -2.12 9.09 8.21
C LEU A 126 -2.00 7.64 7.77
N PHE A 127 -1.21 6.85 8.50
CA PHE A 127 -0.92 5.46 8.19
C PHE A 127 -1.71 4.53 9.12
N LEU A 128 -2.69 3.81 8.58
CA LEU A 128 -3.47 2.81 9.34
C LEU A 128 -2.87 1.42 9.14
N VAL A 129 -2.26 0.87 10.17
CA VAL A 129 -1.53 -0.41 10.13
C VAL A 129 -2.43 -1.56 10.53
N LEU A 130 -2.62 -2.48 9.60
CA LEU A 130 -3.27 -3.78 9.76
C LEU A 130 -2.19 -4.87 9.81
N SER A 131 -2.27 -5.77 10.77
CA SER A 131 -1.23 -6.80 10.92
C SER A 131 -1.74 -8.05 11.61
N ASP A 132 -1.24 -9.21 11.21
CA ASP A 132 -1.37 -10.45 11.99
C ASP A 132 -0.46 -10.47 13.24
N ASP A 133 0.54 -9.60 13.28
CA ASP A 133 1.45 -9.35 14.41
C ASP A 133 1.45 -7.85 14.78
N ARG A 134 0.44 -7.45 15.58
CA ARG A 134 0.24 -6.05 15.99
C ARG A 134 1.25 -5.59 17.04
N GLU A 135 1.75 -6.50 17.88
CA GLU A 135 2.77 -6.18 18.89
C GLU A 135 4.12 -5.87 18.25
N TRP A 136 4.48 -6.57 17.17
CA TRP A 136 5.64 -6.16 16.37
C TRP A 136 5.43 -4.76 15.78
N CYS A 137 4.25 -4.47 15.22
CA CYS A 137 3.99 -3.16 14.63
C CYS A 137 4.09 -2.02 15.66
N ARG A 138 3.51 -2.20 16.85
CA ARG A 138 3.59 -1.18 17.93
C ARG A 138 5.01 -0.93 18.41
N ARG A 139 5.86 -1.97 18.41
CA ARG A 139 7.26 -1.84 18.83
C ARG A 139 8.16 -1.23 17.75
N ASN A 140 7.91 -1.53 16.48
CA ASN A 140 8.85 -1.23 15.40
C ASN A 140 8.39 -0.12 14.44
N LEU A 141 7.09 0.20 14.40
CA LEU A 141 6.52 1.21 13.49
C LEU A 141 5.98 2.41 14.28
N GLN A 142 6.81 2.99 15.14
CA GLN A 142 6.42 4.11 15.99
C GLN A 142 6.58 5.44 15.26
N ALA A 143 5.46 6.10 14.96
CA ALA A 143 5.44 7.47 14.49
C ALA A 143 4.13 8.15 14.87
N LYS A 144 4.14 9.49 14.97
CA LYS A 144 2.97 10.30 15.35
C LYS A 144 1.76 10.12 14.43
N ASP A 145 2.03 9.73 13.19
CA ASP A 145 1.07 9.58 12.11
C ASP A 145 0.82 8.12 11.72
N VAL A 146 1.28 7.18 12.54
CA VAL A 146 1.08 5.74 12.36
C VAL A 146 0.19 5.21 13.47
N ILE A 147 -0.91 4.55 13.10
CA ILE A 147 -1.88 3.97 14.03
C ILE A 147 -2.05 2.48 13.73
N VAL A 148 -1.75 1.63 14.71
CA VAL A 148 -2.04 0.19 14.63
C VAL A 148 -3.51 -0.03 15.02
N ILE A 149 -4.35 -0.38 14.05
CA ILE A 149 -5.80 -0.49 14.27
C ILE A 149 -6.18 -1.73 15.08
N ALA A 150 -7.37 -1.68 15.68
CA ALA A 150 -7.88 -2.78 16.49
C ALA A 150 -8.01 -4.08 15.67
N LYS A 151 -7.92 -5.21 16.37
CA LYS A 151 -8.07 -6.52 15.74
C LYS A 151 -9.51 -6.73 15.31
N ALA A 152 -9.71 -7.04 14.03
CA ALA A 152 -10.99 -7.43 13.48
C ALA A 152 -10.87 -8.76 12.71
N SER A 153 -11.96 -9.18 12.07
CA SER A 153 -11.91 -10.32 11.15
C SER A 153 -11.15 -9.95 9.87
N ALA A 154 -10.63 -10.94 9.16
CA ALA A 154 -9.94 -10.72 7.88
C ALA A 154 -10.83 -9.99 6.85
N ALA A 155 -12.13 -10.25 6.84
CA ALA A 155 -13.06 -9.54 5.97
C ALA A 155 -13.14 -8.04 6.31
N VAL A 156 -13.18 -7.71 7.61
CA VAL A 156 -13.22 -6.30 8.07
C VAL A 156 -11.86 -5.62 7.81
N ASP A 157 -10.74 -6.27 8.09
CA ASP A 157 -9.40 -5.74 7.81
C ASP A 157 -9.25 -5.45 6.29
N MET A 158 -9.69 -6.37 5.41
CA MET A 158 -9.66 -6.14 3.97
C MET A 158 -10.60 -5.01 3.52
N ALA A 159 -11.77 -4.87 4.16
CA ALA A 159 -12.67 -3.76 3.90
C ALA A 159 -12.06 -2.41 4.33
N VAL A 160 -11.37 -2.35 5.48
CA VAL A 160 -10.60 -1.16 5.88
C VAL A 160 -9.57 -0.81 4.81
N MET A 161 -8.84 -1.81 4.28
CA MET A 161 -7.90 -1.58 3.17
C MET A 161 -8.61 -0.99 1.95
N SER A 162 -9.78 -1.51 1.56
CA SER A 162 -10.53 -0.99 0.41
C SER A 162 -11.07 0.43 0.57
N LEU A 163 -11.22 0.91 1.81
CA LEU A 163 -11.68 2.25 2.12
C LEU A 163 -10.55 3.29 2.14
N GLY A 164 -9.29 2.86 2.17
CA GLY A 164 -8.10 3.72 2.15
C GLY A 164 -7.87 4.43 0.81
N ASP A 165 -7.13 5.54 0.88
CA ASP A 165 -6.81 6.39 -0.27
C ASP A 165 -5.57 5.88 -1.02
N HIS A 166 -4.63 5.29 -0.28
CA HIS A 166 -3.41 4.66 -0.80
C HIS A 166 -3.04 3.44 0.04
N HIS A 167 -2.13 2.61 -0.47
CA HIS A 167 -1.81 1.32 0.16
C HIS A 167 -0.31 1.05 0.21
N ILE A 168 0.17 0.57 1.35
CA ILE A 168 1.48 -0.08 1.52
C ILE A 168 1.19 -1.54 1.83
N THR A 169 1.77 -2.43 1.04
CA THR A 169 1.52 -3.87 1.15
C THR A 169 2.77 -4.60 1.60
N SER A 170 2.59 -5.70 2.32
CA SER A 170 3.64 -6.71 2.52
C SER A 170 3.56 -7.78 1.43
N TYR A 171 4.50 -8.73 1.45
CA TYR A 171 4.37 -9.96 0.68
C TYR A 171 3.04 -10.69 0.99
N GLY A 172 2.55 -11.43 -0.01
CA GLY A 172 1.34 -12.24 0.08
C GLY A 172 0.17 -11.67 -0.74
N THR A 173 -0.75 -12.55 -1.12
CA THR A 173 -1.93 -12.20 -1.95
C THR A 173 -2.95 -11.38 -1.17
N TYR A 174 -3.08 -11.61 0.13
CA TYR A 174 -4.05 -10.89 0.97
C TYR A 174 -3.83 -9.37 0.92
N SER A 175 -2.60 -8.91 1.14
CA SER A 175 -2.24 -7.49 1.12
C SER A 175 -2.57 -6.85 -0.23
N PHE A 176 -2.23 -7.55 -1.31
CA PHE A 176 -2.47 -7.06 -2.66
C PHE A 176 -3.96 -7.02 -3.01
N SER A 177 -4.74 -8.07 -2.66
CA SER A 177 -6.18 -8.09 -2.89
C SER A 177 -6.90 -6.95 -2.17
N GLY A 178 -6.57 -6.68 -0.90
CA GLY A 178 -7.15 -5.55 -0.17
C GLY A 178 -6.81 -4.20 -0.81
N ALA A 179 -5.56 -4.01 -1.23
CA ALA A 179 -5.12 -2.80 -1.90
C ALA A 179 -5.76 -2.64 -3.30
N LEU A 180 -5.91 -3.73 -4.05
CA LEU A 180 -6.57 -3.75 -5.36
C LEU A 180 -8.00 -3.21 -5.26
N LEU A 181 -8.72 -3.56 -4.19
CA LEU A 181 -10.09 -3.11 -3.97
C LEU A 181 -10.21 -1.65 -3.52
N GLY A 182 -9.12 -1.04 -3.08
CA GLY A 182 -9.06 0.36 -2.66
C GLY A 182 -8.81 1.35 -3.78
N HIS A 183 -8.44 2.58 -3.42
CA HIS A 183 -8.16 3.67 -4.35
C HIS A 183 -6.65 3.97 -4.46
N GLY A 184 -6.28 4.89 -5.34
CA GLY A 184 -4.95 5.47 -5.40
C GLY A 184 -3.77 4.49 -5.53
N HIS A 185 -2.60 4.96 -5.13
CA HIS A 185 -1.32 4.26 -5.31
C HIS A 185 -1.17 3.04 -4.38
N ILE A 186 -0.50 2.00 -4.88
CA ILE A 186 -0.16 0.77 -4.14
C ILE A 186 1.37 0.63 -4.12
N THR A 187 2.00 0.72 -2.96
CA THR A 187 3.42 0.41 -2.74
C THR A 187 3.56 -1.06 -2.31
N HIS A 188 4.45 -1.80 -2.95
CA HIS A 188 4.68 -3.23 -2.68
C HIS A 188 6.19 -3.54 -2.62
N PRO A 189 6.64 -4.53 -1.81
CA PRO A 189 8.02 -4.97 -1.84
C PRO A 189 8.38 -5.66 -3.16
N ILE A 190 9.56 -5.38 -3.71
CA ILE A 190 10.11 -6.13 -4.84
C ILE A 190 11.08 -7.18 -4.26
N GLY A 191 10.84 -8.46 -4.55
CA GLY A 191 11.72 -9.54 -4.09
C GLY A 191 13.00 -9.58 -4.91
N HIS A 192 14.16 -9.39 -4.28
CA HIS A 192 15.46 -9.67 -4.91
C HIS A 192 15.81 -11.15 -4.73
N ASN A 193 15.91 -11.90 -5.83
CA ASN A 193 16.61 -13.18 -5.84
C ASN A 193 17.73 -13.11 -6.89
N THR A 194 18.97 -13.30 -6.44
CA THR A 194 20.26 -13.02 -7.10
C THR A 194 20.64 -14.02 -8.21
N LYS A 195 19.71 -14.38 -9.10
CA LYS A 195 20.00 -15.27 -10.25
C LYS A 195 19.56 -14.78 -11.63
N TYR A 196 18.87 -13.64 -11.71
CA TYR A 196 18.56 -13.00 -12.99
C TYR A 196 19.30 -11.67 -13.07
N ASN A 197 20.10 -11.52 -14.12
CA ASN A 197 20.88 -10.32 -14.37
C ASN A 197 19.94 -9.11 -14.48
N LEU A 198 20.35 -7.97 -13.90
CA LEU A 198 19.66 -6.68 -14.03
C LEU A 198 19.48 -6.22 -15.50
N ALA A 199 20.17 -6.86 -16.45
CA ALA A 199 20.03 -6.61 -17.88
C ALA A 199 18.73 -7.15 -18.50
N ASP A 200 17.99 -8.04 -17.82
CA ASP A 200 16.74 -8.62 -18.38
C ASP A 200 15.47 -7.89 -17.89
N CYS A 201 15.60 -6.91 -16.98
CA CYS A 201 14.49 -6.12 -16.41
C CYS A 201 14.52 -4.64 -16.83
N VAL A 202 15.49 -4.25 -17.65
CA VAL A 202 15.56 -2.92 -18.29
C VAL A 202 14.56 -2.88 -19.44
N ASP A 203 13.29 -2.62 -19.15
CA ASP A 203 12.38 -1.95 -20.10
C ASP A 203 11.02 -1.51 -19.49
N SER A 204 10.99 -1.10 -18.22
CA SER A 204 9.89 -0.24 -17.78
C SER A 204 10.42 0.82 -16.81
N HIS A 205 10.62 2.01 -17.37
CA HIS A 205 11.11 3.19 -16.68
C HIS A 205 10.24 3.58 -15.48
N PHE A 206 10.94 4.05 -14.42
CA PHE A 206 10.46 4.64 -13.17
C PHE A 206 9.96 3.68 -12.08
N PHE A 207 10.92 3.10 -11.36
CA PHE A 207 10.72 2.62 -9.99
C PHE A 207 11.61 3.41 -9.02
N HIS A 208 11.01 3.99 -7.98
CA HIS A 208 11.80 4.49 -6.85
C HIS A 208 12.35 3.30 -6.06
N HIS A 209 13.65 3.03 -6.28
CA HIS A 209 14.46 2.15 -5.46
C HIS A 209 14.57 2.69 -4.04
N ILE A 210 14.09 1.93 -3.05
CA ILE A 210 14.34 2.19 -1.64
C ILE A 210 15.59 1.38 -1.24
N SER A 211 16.78 1.93 -1.54
CA SER A 211 18.10 1.32 -1.29
C SER A 211 18.70 1.76 0.04
N ARG A 212 19.55 0.92 0.66
CA ARG A 212 20.08 1.03 2.04
C ARG A 212 20.97 2.25 2.36
N ASP A 213 21.33 3.10 1.39
CA ASP A 213 22.26 4.21 1.64
C ASP A 213 21.66 5.61 1.51
N LYS A 214 21.94 6.44 2.53
CA LYS A 214 21.75 7.88 2.51
C LYS A 214 22.81 8.54 1.63
N THR A 215 22.50 8.84 0.37
CA THR A 215 23.09 10.02 -0.29
C THR A 215 22.02 10.74 -1.09
N TYR A 216 21.46 11.78 -0.47
CA TYR A 216 20.66 12.77 -1.16
C TYR A 216 21.62 13.74 -1.85
N LYS A 217 21.63 13.75 -3.18
CA LYS A 217 22.05 14.92 -3.97
C LYS A 217 20.98 15.20 -5.02
N ALA A 218 20.41 16.39 -4.93
CA ALA A 218 19.52 16.94 -5.92
C ALA A 218 20.34 17.35 -7.15
N ASP A 219 20.33 16.52 -8.19
CA ASP A 219 20.59 16.93 -9.57
C ASP A 219 19.82 16.00 -10.52
N ASN A 220 19.26 16.58 -11.57
CA ASN A 220 18.22 16.10 -12.47
C ASN A 220 18.68 15.07 -13.51
N SER A 221 19.75 14.33 -13.26
CA SER A 221 20.19 13.26 -14.16
C SER A 221 21.02 12.23 -13.41
N GLU A 222 20.54 10.98 -13.47
CA GLU A 222 21.25 9.74 -13.15
C GLU A 222 21.79 9.57 -11.73
N VAL A 223 21.17 8.63 -10.99
CA VAL A 223 21.82 7.98 -9.85
C VAL A 223 21.55 6.48 -9.90
N VAL A 224 22.56 5.73 -10.33
CA VAL A 224 22.67 4.27 -10.17
C VAL A 224 23.41 4.02 -8.84
N VAL A 225 22.78 3.33 -7.89
CA VAL A 225 23.44 2.87 -6.66
C VAL A 225 23.13 1.39 -6.47
N SER A 226 24.15 0.56 -6.63
CA SER A 226 24.11 -0.89 -6.37
C SER A 226 24.57 -1.20 -4.95
N TRP A 227 24.03 -2.26 -4.34
CA TRP A 227 24.73 -3.02 -3.29
C TRP A 227 24.60 -4.53 -3.52
N ARG A 228 25.73 -5.21 -3.43
CA ARG A 228 25.84 -6.66 -3.18
C ARG A 228 25.82 -6.88 -1.66
N LEU A 229 25.26 -8.00 -1.23
CA LEU A 229 25.63 -8.62 0.05
C LEU A 229 27.09 -9.11 -0.03
#